data_AF-A0A450ZYX4-F1
#
_entry.id   AF-A0A450ZYX4-F1
#
_cell.length_a   1.000
_cell.length_b   1.000
_cell.length_c   1.000
_cell.angle_alpha   90.00
_cell.angle_beta   90.00
_cell.angle_gamma   90.00
#
_symmetry.space_group_name_H-M   'P 1'
#
loop_
_entity.id
_entity.type
_entity.pdbx_description
1 polymer ?
#
loop_
_entity_poly.entity_id
_entity_poly.type
_entity_poly.pdbx_seq_one_letter_code
_entity_poly.pdbx_strand_id
1 'polypeptide(L)'
;MNRAPKSKALARLRKALDAIPDLKRQYHRNSPGFEKWRRDTEIAIANTFGEKSRHVGDFRRISFSRANFLHHVPDSAKQDAYVEGLESASSVLESMIDEVEEYWEDDDRKPATPRSQSTPSETDKIFIIHGRDGGTKETVARFIETLDLKPVILHEQSNRGRTIIEKFEKHAEVGFAIALLTPDDRGALQGHEKDLKPRARQNVIFEFGYFMGRLGRQRVCALTKGDVEPPSDWAGVVYIPLDGPGAWKMGLVKELKAAGFEVDANRAL
;
A
#
# COMPACT_ATOMS: atom_id res chain seq x y z
N MET A 1 -10.32 -9.45 18.50
CA MET A 1 -11.45 -10.04 17.74
C MET A 1 -10.95 -11.32 17.10
N ASN A 2 -11.59 -12.46 17.39
CA ASN A 2 -11.22 -13.77 16.82
C ASN A 2 -11.54 -13.77 15.32
N ARG A 3 -10.54 -13.57 14.46
CA ARG A 3 -10.67 -13.75 13.01
C ARG A 3 -10.81 -15.23 12.71
N ALA A 4 -11.55 -15.58 11.66
CA ALA A 4 -11.61 -16.97 11.19
C ALA A 4 -10.21 -17.45 10.75
N PRO A 5 -9.91 -18.74 10.85
CA PRO A 5 -8.72 -19.31 10.21
C PRO A 5 -8.73 -19.03 8.69
N LYS A 6 -7.56 -18.80 8.08
CA LYS A 6 -7.36 -18.50 6.65
C LYS A 6 -8.02 -19.54 5.75
N SER A 7 -7.82 -20.84 5.99
CA SER A 7 -8.45 -21.88 5.17
C SER A 7 -9.98 -21.79 5.21
N LYS A 8 -10.54 -21.50 6.40
CA LYS A 8 -11.98 -21.36 6.61
C LYS A 8 -12.53 -20.09 5.96
N ALA A 9 -11.78 -18.99 5.98
CA ALA A 9 -12.12 -17.77 5.28
C ALA A 9 -12.14 -17.96 3.76
N LEU A 10 -11.08 -18.56 3.21
CA LEU A 10 -10.99 -18.86 1.77
C LEU A 10 -12.09 -19.79 1.31
N ALA A 11 -12.36 -20.87 2.04
CA ALA A 11 -13.42 -21.80 1.70
C ALA A 11 -14.80 -21.13 1.63
N ARG A 12 -15.08 -20.17 2.52
CA ARG A 12 -16.35 -19.42 2.52
C ARG A 12 -16.47 -18.47 1.34
N LEU A 13 -15.42 -17.70 1.07
CA LEU A 13 -15.43 -16.72 -0.02
C LEU A 13 -15.45 -17.40 -1.39
N ARG A 14 -14.64 -18.45 -1.60
CA ARG A 14 -14.65 -19.25 -2.82
C ARG A 14 -16.00 -19.92 -3.05
N LYS A 15 -16.63 -20.47 -2.01
CA LYS A 15 -17.99 -21.01 -2.12
C LYS A 15 -19.02 -19.96 -2.58
N ALA A 16 -18.89 -18.71 -2.12
CA ALA A 16 -19.78 -17.64 -2.56
C ALA A 16 -19.53 -17.26 -4.03
N LEU A 17 -18.27 -17.19 -4.45
CA LEU A 17 -17.84 -16.92 -5.81
C LEU A 17 -18.31 -18.01 -6.78
N ASP A 18 -18.07 -19.28 -6.45
CA ASP A 18 -18.38 -20.44 -7.29
C ASP A 18 -19.88 -20.63 -7.55
N ALA A 19 -20.75 -20.03 -6.72
CA ALA A 19 -22.20 -20.07 -6.89
C ALA A 19 -22.70 -19.08 -7.98
N ILE A 20 -21.92 -18.06 -8.34
CA ILE A 20 -22.33 -16.99 -9.25
C ILE A 20 -22.74 -17.50 -10.65
N PRO A 21 -22.00 -18.42 -11.30
CA PRO A 21 -22.40 -18.96 -12.59
C PRO A 21 -23.80 -19.60 -12.60
N ASP A 22 -24.18 -20.31 -11.53
CA ASP A 22 -25.52 -20.90 -11.41
C ASP A 22 -26.60 -19.85 -11.14
N LEU A 23 -26.27 -18.81 -10.36
CA LEU A 23 -27.17 -17.67 -10.12
C LEU A 23 -27.50 -16.91 -11.40
N LYS A 24 -26.54 -16.79 -12.33
CA LYS A 24 -26.76 -16.17 -13.65
C LYS A 24 -27.70 -17.01 -14.52
N ARG A 25 -27.65 -18.35 -14.41
CA ARG A 25 -28.39 -19.28 -15.27
C ARG A 25 -29.80 -19.59 -14.79
N GLN A 26 -29.98 -19.77 -13.48
CA GLN A 26 -31.18 -20.39 -12.92
C GLN A 26 -32.06 -19.42 -12.13
N TYR A 27 -31.57 -18.21 -11.87
CA TYR A 27 -32.18 -17.29 -10.92
C TYR A 27 -32.28 -15.87 -11.49
N HIS A 28 -33.14 -15.08 -10.87
CA HIS A 28 -33.28 -13.64 -11.09
C HIS A 28 -33.24 -12.93 -9.74
N ARG A 29 -33.15 -11.59 -9.73
CA ARG A 29 -33.01 -10.77 -8.51
C ARG A 29 -34.00 -11.14 -7.39
N ASN A 30 -35.29 -11.26 -7.68
CA ASN A 30 -36.29 -11.54 -6.65
C ASN A 30 -36.44 -13.04 -6.30
N SER A 31 -35.54 -13.90 -6.79
CA SER A 31 -35.64 -15.34 -6.55
C SER A 31 -35.16 -15.70 -5.13
N PRO A 32 -35.79 -16.69 -4.47
CA PRO A 32 -35.37 -17.13 -3.13
C PRO A 32 -33.91 -17.60 -3.07
N GLY A 33 -33.41 -18.22 -4.14
CA GLY A 33 -32.02 -18.69 -4.24
C GLY A 33 -31.01 -17.55 -4.22
N PHE A 34 -31.27 -16.47 -4.96
CA PHE A 34 -30.43 -15.28 -4.94
C PHE A 34 -30.44 -14.58 -3.58
N GLU A 35 -31.62 -14.35 -2.99
CA GLU A 35 -31.72 -13.67 -1.69
C GLU A 35 -30.99 -14.46 -0.59
N LYS A 36 -31.10 -15.79 -0.61
CA LYS A 36 -30.34 -16.67 0.27
C LYS A 36 -28.84 -16.52 0.04
N TRP A 37 -28.37 -16.61 -1.20
CA TRP A 37 -26.95 -16.45 -1.51
C TRP A 37 -26.42 -15.08 -1.06
N ARG A 38 -27.17 -14.01 -1.30
CA ARG A 38 -26.76 -12.64 -0.95
C ARG A 38 -26.59 -12.49 0.55
N ARG A 39 -27.55 -12.99 1.34
CA ARG A 39 -27.48 -13.00 2.80
C ARG A 39 -26.33 -13.85 3.32
N ASP A 40 -26.19 -15.08 2.81
CA ASP A 40 -25.14 -16.01 3.24
C ASP A 40 -23.74 -15.46 2.93
N THR A 41 -23.59 -14.81 1.76
CA THR A 41 -22.33 -14.17 1.33
C THR A 41 -21.98 -13.00 2.22
N GLU A 42 -22.94 -12.13 2.55
CA GLU A 42 -22.71 -11.02 3.47
C GLU A 42 -22.26 -11.51 4.86
N ILE A 43 -22.90 -12.55 5.39
CA ILE A 43 -22.53 -13.18 6.67
C ILE A 43 -21.15 -13.82 6.58
N ALA A 44 -20.81 -14.46 5.46
CA ALA A 44 -19.49 -15.02 5.22
C ALA A 44 -18.41 -13.93 5.26
N ILE A 45 -18.63 -12.81 4.57
CA ILE A 45 -17.72 -11.66 4.56
C ILE A 45 -17.58 -11.08 5.98
N ALA A 46 -18.69 -10.86 6.69
CA ALA A 46 -18.68 -10.33 8.05
C ALA A 46 -17.94 -11.26 9.04
N ASN A 47 -18.10 -12.57 8.92
CA ASN A 47 -17.38 -13.54 9.75
C ASN A 47 -15.89 -13.67 9.38
N THR A 48 -15.51 -13.30 8.17
CA THR A 48 -14.12 -13.31 7.71
C THR A 48 -13.42 -12.02 8.16
N PHE A 49 -13.93 -10.85 7.76
CA PHE A 49 -13.24 -9.57 7.97
C PHE A 49 -13.70 -8.80 9.21
N GLY A 50 -14.80 -9.21 9.84
CA GLY A 50 -15.48 -8.53 10.94
C GLY A 50 -16.67 -7.70 10.47
N GLU A 51 -17.73 -7.61 11.30
CA GLU A 51 -18.98 -6.92 10.93
C GLU A 51 -18.82 -5.44 10.58
N LYS A 52 -17.81 -4.77 11.14
CA LYS A 52 -17.52 -3.35 10.92
C LYS A 52 -16.49 -3.10 9.82
N SER A 53 -16.10 -4.14 9.07
CA SER A 53 -15.10 -3.99 8.01
C SER A 53 -15.67 -3.26 6.79
N ARG A 54 -14.78 -2.63 6.00
CA ARG A 54 -15.15 -2.02 4.73
C ARG A 54 -15.73 -3.03 3.74
N HIS A 55 -15.28 -4.29 3.83
CA HIS A 55 -15.66 -5.40 2.95
C HIS A 55 -17.16 -5.67 2.91
N VAL A 56 -17.82 -5.62 4.08
CA VAL A 56 -19.29 -5.78 4.16
C VAL A 56 -19.98 -4.62 3.45
N GLY A 57 -19.47 -3.40 3.60
CA GLY A 57 -19.99 -2.22 2.91
C GLY A 57 -19.78 -2.28 1.39
N ASP A 58 -18.62 -2.74 0.94
CA ASP A 58 -18.29 -2.89 -0.48
C ASP A 58 -19.26 -3.86 -1.17
N PHE A 59 -19.55 -5.00 -0.54
CA PHE A 59 -20.52 -5.97 -1.05
C PHE A 59 -21.96 -5.43 -1.03
N ARG A 60 -22.38 -4.74 0.05
CA ARG A 60 -23.74 -4.18 0.17
C ARG A 60 -24.05 -3.10 -0.87
N ARG A 61 -23.05 -2.35 -1.32
CA ARG A 61 -23.19 -1.27 -2.32
C ARG A 61 -23.44 -1.79 -3.74
N ILE A 62 -23.26 -3.08 -3.99
CA ILE A 62 -23.51 -3.67 -5.30
C ILE A 62 -25.00 -3.59 -5.61
N SER A 63 -25.33 -2.95 -6.73
CA SER A 63 -26.69 -2.91 -7.24
C SER A 63 -26.96 -4.11 -8.13
N PHE A 64 -28.08 -4.80 -7.88
CA PHE A 64 -28.59 -5.91 -8.69
C PHE A 64 -29.89 -5.54 -9.41
N SER A 65 -30.18 -4.25 -9.51
CA SER A 65 -31.37 -3.72 -10.18
C SER A 65 -31.14 -2.34 -10.73
N ARG A 66 -31.69 -2.08 -11.91
CA ARG A 66 -31.98 -0.72 -12.37
C ARG A 66 -33.40 -0.35 -11.91
N ALA A 67 -33.49 0.50 -10.90
CA ALA A 67 -34.76 1.11 -10.51
C ALA A 67 -34.87 2.45 -11.23
N ASN A 68 -35.93 2.63 -12.02
CA ASN A 68 -36.29 3.92 -12.59
C ASN A 68 -37.73 4.20 -12.19
N PHE A 69 -37.93 5.16 -11.28
CA PHE A 69 -39.26 5.44 -10.69
C PHE A 69 -40.24 6.10 -11.67
N LEU A 70 -39.76 6.52 -12.84
CA LEU A 70 -40.52 7.28 -13.83
C LEU A 70 -41.06 6.42 -14.99
N HIS A 71 -40.50 5.23 -15.26
CA HIS A 71 -40.89 4.40 -16.40
C HIS A 71 -40.73 2.89 -16.14
N HIS A 72 -41.59 2.08 -16.78
CA HIS A 72 -41.47 0.62 -16.75
C HIS A 72 -40.14 0.17 -17.36
N VAL A 73 -39.31 -0.49 -16.57
CA VAL A 73 -38.05 -1.09 -17.02
C VAL A 73 -38.35 -2.45 -17.65
N PRO A 74 -37.97 -2.70 -18.93
CA PRO A 74 -38.15 -3.99 -19.58
C PRO A 74 -37.49 -5.13 -18.80
N ASP A 75 -38.06 -6.34 -18.86
CA ASP A 75 -37.54 -7.48 -18.11
C ASP A 75 -36.13 -7.91 -18.55
N SER A 76 -35.77 -7.71 -19.82
CA SER A 76 -34.39 -7.89 -20.30
C SER A 76 -33.41 -6.94 -19.59
N ALA A 77 -33.75 -5.65 -19.49
CA ALA A 77 -32.91 -4.67 -18.80
C ALA A 77 -32.82 -4.92 -17.28
N LYS A 78 -33.86 -5.52 -16.67
CA LYS A 78 -33.79 -5.99 -15.29
C LYS A 78 -32.85 -7.20 -15.15
N GLN A 79 -32.90 -8.12 -16.10
CA GLN A 79 -32.03 -9.30 -16.13
C GLN A 79 -30.56 -8.90 -16.38
N ASP A 80 -30.30 -7.96 -17.30
CA ASP A 80 -28.96 -7.44 -17.55
C ASP A 80 -28.38 -6.78 -16.30
N ALA A 81 -29.14 -5.92 -15.62
CA ALA A 81 -28.71 -5.29 -14.38
C ALA A 81 -28.44 -6.30 -13.25
N TYR A 82 -29.19 -7.39 -13.21
CA TYR A 82 -28.96 -8.49 -12.28
C TYR A 82 -27.64 -9.22 -12.59
N VAL A 83 -27.39 -9.54 -13.86
CA VAL A 83 -26.14 -10.18 -14.29
C VAL A 83 -24.93 -9.26 -14.08
N GLU A 84 -25.03 -7.97 -14.42
CA GLU A 84 -24.01 -6.95 -14.15
C GLU A 84 -23.68 -6.84 -12.64
N GLY A 85 -24.71 -6.91 -11.79
CA GLY A 85 -24.55 -6.95 -10.34
C GLY A 85 -23.81 -8.21 -9.86
N LEU A 86 -24.11 -9.37 -10.45
CA LEU A 86 -23.40 -10.62 -10.16
C LEU A 86 -21.94 -10.61 -10.64
N GLU A 87 -21.64 -10.00 -11.79
CA GLU A 87 -20.25 -9.80 -12.23
C GLU A 87 -19.49 -8.89 -11.26
N SER A 88 -20.13 -7.79 -10.84
CA SER A 88 -19.56 -6.89 -9.83
C SER A 88 -19.28 -7.61 -8.51
N ALA A 89 -20.17 -8.51 -8.10
CA ALA A 89 -19.98 -9.35 -6.92
C ALA A 89 -18.83 -10.36 -7.09
N SER A 90 -18.66 -10.93 -8.30
CA SER A 90 -17.52 -11.80 -8.62
C SER A 90 -16.21 -11.07 -8.39
N SER A 91 -16.03 -9.89 -8.99
CA SER A 91 -14.80 -9.11 -8.86
C SER A 91 -14.52 -8.68 -7.41
N VAL A 92 -15.56 -8.33 -6.66
CA VAL A 92 -15.42 -7.98 -5.24
C VAL A 92 -15.00 -9.19 -4.41
N LEU A 93 -15.60 -10.37 -4.63
CA LEU A 93 -15.24 -11.60 -3.92
C LEU A 93 -13.85 -12.11 -4.30
N GLU A 94 -13.46 -12.04 -5.57
CA GLU A 94 -12.10 -12.35 -6.05
C GLU A 94 -11.07 -11.48 -5.33
N SER A 95 -11.30 -10.16 -5.28
CA SER A 95 -10.41 -9.25 -4.54
C SER A 95 -10.31 -9.59 -3.05
N MET A 96 -11.38 -10.08 -2.43
CA MET A 96 -11.35 -10.52 -1.03
C MET A 96 -10.61 -11.84 -0.83
N ILE A 97 -10.76 -12.76 -1.78
CA ILE A 97 -10.02 -14.03 -1.79
C ILE A 97 -8.52 -13.73 -1.92
N ASP A 98 -8.13 -12.90 -2.88
CA ASP A 98 -6.75 -12.47 -3.08
C ASP A 98 -6.18 -11.83 -1.80
N GLU A 99 -6.95 -10.98 -1.12
CA GLU A 99 -6.56 -10.39 0.16
C GLU A 99 -6.27 -11.45 1.24
N VAL A 100 -7.15 -12.45 1.36
CA VAL A 100 -6.96 -13.52 2.36
C VAL A 100 -5.79 -14.41 1.97
N GLU A 101 -5.66 -14.80 0.70
CA GLU A 101 -4.55 -15.64 0.22
C GLU A 101 -3.19 -14.98 0.43
N GLU A 102 -3.10 -13.69 0.10
CA GLU A 102 -1.84 -12.95 0.07
C GLU A 102 -1.43 -12.44 1.47
N TYR A 103 -2.38 -12.08 2.35
CA TYR A 103 -2.05 -11.38 3.61
C TYR A 103 -2.39 -12.11 4.90
N TRP A 104 -3.20 -13.17 4.87
CA TRP A 104 -3.49 -13.92 6.08
C TRP A 104 -2.42 -14.97 6.33
N GLU A 105 -2.09 -15.20 7.60
CA GLU A 105 -1.18 -16.28 7.99
C GLU A 105 -1.86 -17.65 7.79
N ASP A 106 -1.08 -18.64 7.37
CA ASP A 106 -1.59 -20.00 7.20
C ASP A 106 -1.95 -20.63 8.55
N ASP A 107 -3.02 -21.43 8.57
CA ASP A 107 -3.62 -21.96 9.80
C ASP A 107 -2.70 -22.86 10.62
N ASP A 108 -1.70 -23.46 9.97
CA ASP A 108 -0.70 -24.34 10.58
C ASP A 108 0.51 -23.59 11.16
N ARG A 109 0.49 -22.25 11.14
CA ARG A 109 1.48 -21.47 11.88
C ARG A 109 1.19 -21.64 13.37
N LYS A 110 1.79 -22.68 13.99
CA LYS A 110 1.88 -22.83 15.46
C LYS A 110 2.15 -21.45 16.06
N PRO A 111 1.49 -21.08 17.17
CA PRO A 111 1.62 -19.75 17.73
C PRO A 111 3.11 -19.49 17.92
N ALA A 112 3.66 -18.61 17.09
CA ALA A 112 5.00 -18.13 17.31
C ALA A 112 4.94 -17.49 18.69
N THR A 113 5.62 -18.11 19.66
CA THR A 113 6.11 -17.45 20.86
C THR A 113 6.41 -16.00 20.51
N PRO A 114 5.92 -15.02 21.31
CA PRO A 114 5.84 -13.63 20.91
C PRO A 114 7.13 -13.26 20.21
N ARG A 115 7.05 -13.10 18.89
CA ARG A 115 8.23 -12.86 18.07
C ARG A 115 8.75 -11.55 18.60
N SER A 116 9.81 -11.63 19.40
CA SER A 116 10.63 -10.51 19.80
C SER A 116 10.70 -9.64 18.57
N GLN A 117 10.26 -8.39 18.68
CA GLN A 117 10.55 -7.39 17.68
C GLN A 117 12.05 -7.54 17.43
N SER A 118 12.42 -8.10 16.29
CA SER A 118 13.80 -8.04 15.84
C SER A 118 14.07 -6.55 15.84
N THR A 119 15.02 -6.12 16.66
CA THR A 119 15.62 -4.81 16.49
C THR A 119 15.84 -4.60 14.98
N PRO A 120 15.61 -3.40 14.43
CA PRO A 120 15.73 -3.16 12.98
C PRO A 120 17.13 -3.44 12.38
N SER A 121 18.04 -4.08 13.13
CA SER A 121 19.42 -4.45 12.80
C SER A 121 19.60 -5.78 12.07
N GLU A 122 18.55 -6.46 11.59
CA GLU A 122 18.70 -7.79 10.94
C GLU A 122 18.47 -7.82 9.41
N THR A 123 18.06 -6.71 8.77
CA THR A 123 17.81 -6.66 7.32
C THR A 123 18.77 -5.72 6.61
N ASP A 124 19.28 -6.16 5.45
CA ASP A 124 20.13 -5.41 4.53
C ASP A 124 19.33 -4.55 3.53
N LYS A 125 17.99 -4.57 3.64
CA LYS A 125 17.10 -3.82 2.75
C LYS A 125 17.01 -2.35 3.15
N ILE A 126 17.20 -1.48 2.17
CA ILE A 126 17.12 -0.02 2.29
C ILE A 126 16.00 0.48 1.40
N PHE A 127 14.99 1.12 1.99
CA PHE A 127 13.89 1.66 1.21
C PHE A 127 14.25 3.02 0.62
N ILE A 128 14.01 3.23 -0.67
CA ILE A 128 14.25 4.51 -1.35
C ILE A 128 12.92 5.11 -1.76
N ILE A 129 12.54 6.18 -1.07
CA ILE A 129 11.37 7.00 -1.35
C ILE A 129 11.78 8.02 -2.42
N HIS A 130 11.02 8.10 -3.52
CA HIS A 130 11.35 8.99 -4.62
C HIS A 130 10.09 9.57 -5.26
N GLY A 131 10.25 10.71 -5.92
CA GLY A 131 9.23 11.28 -6.79
C GLY A 131 9.53 11.03 -8.27
N ARG A 132 9.46 12.08 -9.09
CA ARG A 132 9.58 12.01 -10.56
C ARG A 132 11.01 11.90 -11.07
N ASP A 133 11.99 12.28 -10.26
CA ASP A 133 13.41 12.26 -10.64
C ASP A 133 13.96 10.83 -10.65
N GLY A 134 13.77 10.13 -11.77
CA GLY A 134 14.30 8.79 -12.01
C GLY A 134 15.81 8.75 -11.85
N GLY A 135 16.53 9.63 -12.53
CA GLY A 135 18.00 9.61 -12.56
C GLY A 135 18.64 9.66 -11.18
N THR A 136 18.11 10.48 -10.27
CA THR A 136 18.57 10.56 -8.88
C THR A 136 18.26 9.26 -8.13
N LYS A 137 17.04 8.73 -8.30
CA LYS A 137 16.63 7.43 -7.73
C LYS A 137 17.55 6.30 -8.19
N GLU A 138 17.84 6.16 -9.48
CA GLU A 138 18.73 5.10 -9.98
C GLU A 138 20.19 5.30 -9.53
N THR A 139 20.63 6.54 -9.36
CA THR A 139 21.99 6.85 -8.86
C THR A 139 22.15 6.41 -7.41
N VAL A 140 21.17 6.73 -6.56
CA VAL A 140 21.19 6.34 -5.14
C VAL A 140 21.03 4.83 -5.00
N ALA A 141 20.16 4.19 -5.78
CA ALA A 141 19.98 2.74 -5.77
C ALA A 141 21.27 1.99 -6.09
N ARG A 142 21.95 2.37 -7.17
CA ARG A 142 23.24 1.79 -7.55
C ARG A 142 24.30 2.00 -6.48
N PHE A 143 24.32 3.16 -5.83
CA PHE A 143 25.23 3.40 -4.73
C PHE A 143 24.96 2.47 -3.54
N ILE A 144 23.69 2.28 -3.15
CA ILE A 144 23.32 1.32 -2.10
C ILE A 144 23.79 -0.10 -2.44
N GLU A 145 23.64 -0.53 -3.70
CA GLU A 145 24.15 -1.83 -4.16
C GLU A 145 25.67 -1.96 -4.01
N THR A 146 26.45 -0.89 -4.26
CA THR A 146 27.92 -0.92 -4.06
C THR A 146 28.32 -1.14 -2.60
N LEU A 147 27.44 -0.81 -1.65
CA LEU A 147 27.62 -1.05 -0.23
C LEU A 147 27.17 -2.45 0.22
N ASP A 148 26.82 -3.35 -0.72
CA ASP A 148 26.29 -4.70 -0.46
C ASP A 148 24.94 -4.68 0.28
N LEU A 149 24.17 -3.63 0.06
CA LEU A 149 22.81 -3.45 0.60
C LEU A 149 21.78 -3.58 -0.53
N LYS A 150 20.53 -3.89 -0.17
CA LYS A 150 19.45 -4.16 -1.13
C LYS A 150 18.49 -2.97 -1.24
N PRO A 151 18.52 -2.17 -2.33
CA PRO A 151 17.57 -1.09 -2.50
C PRO A 151 16.16 -1.63 -2.78
N VAL A 152 15.16 -1.09 -2.09
CA VAL A 152 13.73 -1.36 -2.33
C VAL A 152 13.08 -0.08 -2.84
N ILE A 153 12.54 -0.14 -4.05
CA ILE A 153 11.96 1.01 -4.77
C ILE A 153 10.55 0.66 -5.21
N LEU A 154 9.59 1.53 -4.92
CA LEU A 154 8.20 1.35 -5.33
C LEU A 154 7.84 2.30 -6.48
N HIS A 155 7.45 1.73 -7.63
CA HIS A 155 7.06 2.53 -8.79
C HIS A 155 5.75 3.30 -8.57
N GLU A 156 5.77 4.60 -8.83
CA GLU A 156 4.64 5.52 -8.60
C GLU A 156 3.43 5.25 -9.51
N GLN A 157 3.62 4.67 -10.71
CA GLN A 157 2.58 4.60 -11.76
C GLN A 157 1.66 3.36 -11.71
N SER A 158 1.94 2.33 -10.91
CA SER A 158 1.13 1.10 -10.88
C SER A 158 -0.07 1.20 -9.94
N ASN A 159 -0.99 2.14 -10.21
CA ASN A 159 -2.20 2.32 -9.41
C ASN A 159 -3.37 1.50 -9.98
N ARG A 160 -3.47 0.24 -9.56
CA ARG A 160 -4.69 -0.59 -9.69
C ARG A 160 -5.64 -0.39 -8.50
N GLY A 161 -5.87 0.86 -8.08
CA GLY A 161 -6.84 1.19 -7.01
C GLY A 161 -6.43 0.89 -5.56
N ARG A 162 -5.16 0.54 -5.28
CA ARG A 162 -4.66 0.33 -3.90
C ARG A 162 -4.35 1.65 -3.20
N THR A 163 -4.54 1.71 -1.89
CA THR A 163 -4.14 2.90 -1.10
C THR A 163 -2.62 2.92 -0.90
N ILE A 164 -2.07 4.12 -0.79
CA ILE A 164 -0.63 4.38 -0.59
C ILE A 164 -0.07 3.59 0.62
N ILE A 165 -0.86 3.43 1.69
CA ILE A 165 -0.48 2.76 2.95
C ILE A 165 -0.30 1.23 2.79
N GLU A 166 -1.19 0.57 2.05
CA GLU A 166 -1.14 -0.90 1.82
C GLU A 166 0.12 -1.34 1.06
N LYS A 167 0.72 -0.43 0.29
CA LYS A 167 1.96 -0.68 -0.47
C LYS A 167 3.20 -0.67 0.42
N PHE A 168 3.20 0.18 1.47
CA PHE A 168 4.33 0.32 2.38
C PHE A 168 4.40 -0.81 3.38
N GLU A 169 3.28 -1.28 3.94
CA GLU A 169 3.33 -2.36 4.93
C GLU A 169 4.02 -3.63 4.39
N LYS A 170 3.81 -3.96 3.11
CA LYS A 170 4.46 -5.09 2.44
C LYS A 170 5.96 -4.94 2.22
N HIS A 171 6.45 -3.71 2.10
CA HIS A 171 7.85 -3.42 1.74
C HIS A 171 8.60 -2.72 2.87
N ALA A 172 7.96 -2.51 4.01
CA ALA A 172 8.53 -1.84 5.17
C ALA A 172 9.27 -2.78 6.13
N GLU A 173 9.52 -4.04 5.71
CA GLU A 173 10.56 -4.91 6.27
C GLU A 173 11.95 -4.45 5.78
N VAL A 174 12.31 -3.23 6.13
CA VAL A 174 13.57 -2.57 5.79
C VAL A 174 14.23 -2.09 7.08
N GLY A 175 15.55 -2.00 7.08
CA GLY A 175 16.31 -1.58 8.27
C GLY A 175 16.59 -0.08 8.28
N PHE A 176 16.43 0.58 7.13
CA PHE A 176 16.68 2.00 6.91
C PHE A 176 15.82 2.52 5.76
N ALA A 177 15.52 3.83 5.76
CA ALA A 177 14.83 4.49 4.66
C ALA A 177 15.52 5.80 4.24
N ILE A 178 15.56 6.04 2.93
CA ILE A 178 16.17 7.22 2.31
C ILE A 178 15.10 7.96 1.51
N ALA A 179 14.85 9.22 1.84
CA ALA A 179 13.94 10.07 1.09
C ALA A 179 14.67 10.98 0.11
N LEU A 180 14.31 10.92 -1.17
CA LEU A 180 14.85 11.80 -2.20
C LEU A 180 13.97 13.04 -2.32
N LEU A 181 14.41 14.14 -1.72
CA LEU A 181 13.73 15.42 -1.76
C LEU A 181 14.21 16.20 -2.99
N THR A 182 13.54 15.95 -4.12
CA THR A 182 13.80 16.58 -5.42
C THR A 182 12.75 17.67 -5.72
N PRO A 183 13.06 18.69 -6.54
CA PRO A 183 12.18 19.82 -6.82
C PRO A 183 11.05 19.47 -7.81
N ASP A 184 10.25 18.46 -7.48
CA ASP A 184 9.22 17.89 -8.35
C ASP A 184 7.95 18.73 -8.43
N ASP A 185 7.62 19.38 -7.32
CA ASP A 185 6.44 20.23 -7.19
C ASP A 185 6.87 21.68 -6.88
N ARG A 186 5.93 22.62 -7.03
CA ARG A 186 6.07 23.99 -6.52
C ARG A 186 4.92 24.32 -5.58
N GLY A 187 5.18 25.17 -4.60
CA GLY A 187 4.17 25.62 -3.65
C GLY A 187 4.55 26.93 -2.98
N ALA A 188 3.57 27.54 -2.33
CA ALA A 188 3.74 28.72 -1.50
C ALA A 188 2.74 28.69 -0.35
N LEU A 189 2.94 29.54 0.65
CA LEU A 189 1.94 29.81 1.68
C LEU A 189 0.70 30.45 1.06
N GLN A 190 -0.47 30.21 1.66
CA GLN A 190 -1.70 30.86 1.24
C GLN A 190 -1.56 32.39 1.37
N GLY A 191 -1.91 33.14 0.32
CA GLY A 191 -1.70 34.58 0.24
C GLY A 191 -0.31 35.02 -0.21
N HIS A 192 0.60 34.07 -0.49
CA HIS A 192 1.95 34.31 -1.00
C HIS A 192 2.17 33.61 -2.35
N GLU A 193 1.15 33.55 -3.21
CA GLU A 193 1.18 32.79 -4.46
C GLU A 193 2.26 33.26 -5.45
N LYS A 194 2.81 34.47 -5.25
CA LYS A 194 3.93 34.99 -6.04
C LYS A 194 5.30 34.42 -5.60
N ASP A 195 5.38 33.86 -4.41
CA ASP A 195 6.59 33.33 -3.79
C ASP A 195 6.69 31.80 -3.96
N LEU A 196 6.37 31.28 -5.16
CA LEU A 196 6.42 29.85 -5.45
C LEU A 196 7.84 29.31 -5.31
N LYS A 197 8.03 28.37 -4.37
CA LYS A 197 9.30 27.68 -4.16
C LYS A 197 9.25 26.24 -4.68
N PRO A 198 10.38 25.71 -5.16
CA PRO A 198 10.51 24.28 -5.42
C PRO A 198 10.36 23.48 -4.11
N ARG A 199 9.64 22.36 -4.18
CA ARG A 199 9.44 21.46 -3.03
C ARG A 199 9.41 20.00 -3.46
N ALA A 200 9.70 19.13 -2.50
CA ALA A 200 9.52 17.70 -2.68
C ALA A 200 8.05 17.34 -2.90
N ARG A 201 7.82 16.26 -3.67
CA ARG A 201 6.48 15.78 -3.94
C ARG A 201 5.77 15.39 -2.65
N GLN A 202 4.47 15.71 -2.52
CA GLN A 202 3.74 15.46 -1.27
C GLN A 202 3.73 13.99 -0.83
N ASN A 203 3.64 13.06 -1.78
CA ASN A 203 3.72 11.63 -1.48
C ASN A 203 5.06 11.25 -0.84
N VAL A 204 6.18 11.82 -1.32
CA VAL A 204 7.52 11.59 -0.75
C VAL A 204 7.56 12.05 0.71
N ILE A 205 6.96 13.20 1.02
CA ILE A 205 6.89 13.72 2.39
C ILE A 205 6.05 12.81 3.29
N PHE A 206 4.90 12.35 2.80
CA PHE A 206 4.03 11.42 3.54
C PHE A 206 4.74 10.10 3.84
N GLU A 207 5.38 9.51 2.82
CA GLU A 207 6.13 8.26 2.92
C GLU A 207 7.28 8.35 3.92
N PHE A 208 7.99 9.47 3.90
CA PHE A 208 9.11 9.68 4.79
C PHE A 208 8.64 9.84 6.25
N GLY A 209 7.52 10.52 6.47
CA GLY A 209 6.86 10.56 7.78
C GLY A 209 6.44 9.17 8.29
N TYR A 210 5.91 8.32 7.40
CA TYR A 210 5.58 6.92 7.74
C TYR A 210 6.81 6.14 8.21
N PHE A 211 7.91 6.16 7.45
CA PHE A 211 9.13 5.44 7.82
C PHE A 211 9.80 6.01 9.07
N MET A 212 9.69 7.32 9.30
CA MET A 212 10.16 7.94 10.54
C MET A 212 9.41 7.41 11.77
N GLY A 213 8.08 7.27 11.67
CA GLY A 213 7.26 6.68 12.74
C GLY A 213 7.51 5.19 12.95
N ARG A 214 7.82 4.44 11.88
CA ARG A 214 8.03 3.00 11.92
C ARG A 214 9.43 2.58 12.36
N LEU A 215 10.47 3.19 11.80
CA LEU A 215 11.88 2.82 12.02
C LEU A 215 12.54 3.65 13.13
N GLY A 216 11.96 4.81 13.46
CA GLY A 216 12.59 5.82 14.26
C GLY A 216 13.49 6.75 13.43
N ARG A 217 13.75 7.93 13.98
CA ARG A 217 14.47 9.03 13.31
C ARG A 217 15.91 8.69 12.96
N GLN A 218 16.54 7.84 13.78
CA GLN A 218 17.91 7.36 13.65
C GLN A 218 18.12 6.35 12.52
N ARG A 219 17.04 5.90 11.87
CA ARG A 219 17.06 4.93 10.76
C ARG A 219 16.46 5.48 9.49
N VAL A 220 16.38 6.80 9.39
CA VAL A 220 15.87 7.48 8.21
C VAL A 220 16.73 8.71 7.89
N CYS A 221 16.95 9.00 6.61
CA CYS A 221 17.62 10.24 6.19
C CYS A 221 16.98 10.82 4.93
N ALA A 222 17.17 12.12 4.72
CA ALA A 222 16.75 12.82 3.52
C ALA A 222 17.97 13.21 2.66
N LEU A 223 17.90 12.94 1.36
CA LEU A 223 18.83 13.43 0.36
C LEU A 223 18.16 14.59 -0.39
N THR A 224 18.72 15.80 -0.31
CA THR A 224 18.10 17.02 -0.88
C THR A 224 18.80 17.45 -2.16
N LYS A 225 18.04 17.63 -3.25
CA LYS A 225 18.58 18.10 -4.54
C LYS A 225 18.14 19.53 -4.83
N GLY A 226 19.10 20.45 -4.90
CA GLY A 226 18.83 21.87 -5.15
C GLY A 226 18.15 22.57 -3.97
N ASP A 227 17.51 23.70 -4.25
CA ASP A 227 16.84 24.54 -3.25
C ASP A 227 15.39 24.07 -3.03
N VAL A 228 15.26 22.93 -2.37
CA VAL A 228 13.97 22.31 -2.02
C VAL A 228 13.59 22.73 -0.60
N GLU A 229 12.41 23.31 -0.44
CA GLU A 229 11.86 23.64 0.87
C GLU A 229 11.60 22.36 1.69
N PRO A 230 12.28 22.14 2.83
CA PRO A 230 12.00 21.00 3.70
C PRO A 230 10.72 21.25 4.51
N PRO A 231 10.03 20.19 4.98
CA PRO A 231 8.90 20.35 5.90
C PRO A 231 9.30 21.09 7.17
N SER A 232 8.44 22.01 7.62
CA SER A 232 8.59 22.67 8.93
C SER A 232 8.48 21.62 10.05
N ASP A 233 9.40 21.66 11.01
CA ASP A 233 9.40 20.87 12.27
C ASP A 233 9.91 19.42 12.25
N TRP A 234 10.85 19.08 11.37
CA TRP A 234 11.51 17.77 11.39
C TRP A 234 12.81 17.73 12.22
N ALA A 235 12.74 18.23 13.45
CA ALA A 235 13.89 18.43 14.35
C ALA A 235 14.64 17.13 14.76
N GLY A 236 15.78 16.83 14.14
CA GLY A 236 16.55 15.60 14.39
C GLY A 236 16.49 14.56 13.27
N VAL A 237 16.02 14.95 12.08
CA VAL A 237 16.21 14.21 10.83
C VAL A 237 17.42 14.78 10.10
N VAL A 238 18.28 13.92 9.57
CA VAL A 238 19.48 14.34 8.83
C VAL A 238 19.12 14.62 7.38
N TYR A 239 19.51 15.81 6.91
CA TYR A 239 19.42 16.23 5.52
C TYR A 239 20.83 16.28 4.92
N ILE A 240 21.04 15.50 3.86
CA ILE A 240 22.31 15.41 3.15
C ILE A 240 22.12 16.02 1.76
N PRO A 241 22.80 17.13 1.44
CA PRO A 241 22.75 17.68 0.09
C PRO A 241 23.30 16.69 -0.93
N LEU A 242 22.53 16.40 -1.99
CA LEU A 242 22.99 15.69 -3.18
C LEU A 242 23.88 16.63 -3.99
N ASP A 243 25.17 16.61 -3.69
CA ASP A 243 26.17 17.45 -4.32
C ASP A 243 26.83 16.76 -5.54
N GLY A 244 27.22 17.56 -6.52
CA GLY A 244 27.92 17.08 -7.72
C GLY A 244 29.25 16.35 -7.47
N PRO A 245 30.06 16.73 -6.46
CA PRO A 245 31.31 16.04 -6.14
C PRO A 245 31.14 14.68 -5.44
N GLY A 246 29.92 14.30 -5.04
CA GLY A 246 29.64 12.99 -4.44
C GLY A 246 29.91 12.89 -2.94
N ALA A 247 30.08 14.01 -2.22
CA ALA A 247 30.26 13.98 -0.76
C ALA A 247 29.03 13.42 -0.04
N TRP A 248 27.85 13.51 -0.66
CA TRP A 248 26.62 12.90 -0.17
C TRP A 248 26.75 11.39 0.11
N LYS A 249 27.59 10.68 -0.66
CA LYS A 249 27.86 9.25 -0.47
C LYS A 249 28.47 8.96 0.89
N MET A 250 29.47 9.75 1.27
CA MET A 250 30.14 9.62 2.58
C MET A 250 29.23 10.05 3.73
N GLY A 251 28.41 11.10 3.51
CA GLY A 251 27.35 11.47 4.44
C GLY A 251 26.38 10.30 4.68
N LEU A 252 25.93 9.64 3.62
CA LEU A 252 25.00 8.52 3.71
C LEU A 252 25.63 7.29 4.38
N VAL A 253 26.89 6.97 4.07
CA VAL A 253 27.64 5.89 4.74
C VAL A 253 27.74 6.15 6.25
N LYS A 254 27.97 7.39 6.67
CA LYS A 254 28.03 7.75 8.09
C LYS A 254 26.70 7.49 8.79
N GLU A 255 25.57 7.85 8.17
CA GLU A 255 24.24 7.61 8.73
C GLU A 255 23.89 6.11 8.78
N LEU A 256 24.23 5.34 7.75
CA LEU A 256 24.06 3.89 7.75
C LEU A 256 24.86 3.23 8.88
N LYS A 257 26.12 3.63 9.09
CA LYS A 257 26.93 3.15 10.23
C LYS A 257 26.34 3.54 11.57
N ALA A 258 25.87 4.79 11.72
CA ALA A 258 25.23 5.26 12.96
C ALA A 258 23.94 4.48 13.26
N ALA A 259 23.23 4.02 12.23
CA ALA A 259 22.08 3.13 12.34
C ALA A 259 22.44 1.66 12.59
N GLY A 260 23.74 1.31 12.67
CA GLY A 260 24.23 -0.04 12.95
C GLY A 260 24.34 -0.95 11.74
N PHE A 261 24.47 -0.39 10.52
CA PHE A 261 24.80 -1.16 9.33
C PHE A 261 26.31 -1.32 9.17
N GLU A 262 26.74 -2.56 8.90
CA GLU A 262 28.13 -2.89 8.56
C GLU A 262 28.41 -2.56 7.09
N VAL A 263 28.76 -1.30 6.81
CA VAL A 263 29.10 -0.83 5.45
C VAL A 263 30.58 -0.49 5.32
N ASP A 264 31.20 -0.91 4.22
CA ASP A 264 32.60 -0.57 3.90
C ASP A 264 32.67 0.81 3.23
N ALA A 265 33.30 1.77 3.93
CA ALA A 265 33.44 3.14 3.44
C ALA A 265 34.38 3.23 2.21
N ASN A 266 35.28 2.26 2.01
CA ASN A 266 36.17 2.25 0.86
C ASN A 266 35.44 1.95 -0.45
N ARG A 267 34.27 1.31 -0.38
CA ARG A 267 33.42 1.06 -1.55
C ARG A 267 32.65 2.31 -2.01
N ALA A 268 32.69 3.38 -1.22
CA ALA A 268 32.03 4.65 -1.54
C ALA A 268 32.92 5.68 -2.25
N LEU A 269 34.22 5.39 -2.35
CA LEU A 269 35.25 6.21 -3.00
C LEU A 269 35.38 5.88 -4.49
#